data_AF-A0A7Y2ZBQ4-F1
#
_entry.id   AF-A0A7Y2ZBQ4-F1
#
_cell.length_a   1.000
_cell.length_b   1.000
_cell.length_c   1.000
_cell.angle_alpha   90.00
_cell.angle_beta   90.00
_cell.angle_gamma   90.00
#
_symmetry.space_group_name_H-M   'P 1'
#
loop_
_entity.id
_entity.type
_entity.pdbx_description
1 polymer ?
#
loop_
_entity_poly.entity_id
_entity_poly.type
_entity_poly.pdbx_seq_one_letter_code
_entity_poly.pdbx_strand_id
1 'polypeptide(L)' 'TGMRKFGAIIGDKAQTGCNSVTSPGTVIARGSFLMPNTTAPSAFLSERRIG' A
#
# COMPACT_ATOMS: atom_id res chain seq x y z
N THR A 1 12.72 -18.23 2.33
CA THR A 1 13.51 -16.99 2.26
C THR A 1 13.61 -16.22 3.58
N GLY A 2 13.02 -16.67 4.71
CA GLY A 2 13.36 -16.17 6.06
C GLY A 2 13.21 -14.66 6.31
N MET A 3 12.49 -13.93 5.46
CA MET A 3 12.36 -12.48 5.57
C MET A 3 11.50 -12.12 6.79
N ARG A 4 12.14 -11.61 7.83
CA ARG A 4 11.47 -11.12 9.05
C ARG A 4 10.91 -9.71 8.89
N LYS A 5 11.39 -8.96 7.90
CA LYS A 5 11.07 -7.54 7.67
C LYS A 5 10.74 -7.33 6.20
N PHE A 6 9.46 -7.44 5.86
CA PHE A 6 8.93 -7.10 4.55
C PHE A 6 7.97 -5.93 4.71
N GLY A 7 8.19 -4.84 3.98
CA GLY A 7 7.36 -3.65 4.07
C GLY A 7 6.17 -3.72 3.12
N ALA A 8 5.98 -2.66 2.35
CA ALA A 8 4.97 -2.58 1.31
C ALA A 8 5.63 -2.39 -0.06
N ILE A 9 4.98 -2.89 -1.11
CA ILE A 9 5.31 -2.62 -2.49
C ILE A 9 4.38 -1.52 -2.99
N ILE A 10 4.95 -0.44 -3.52
CA ILE A 10 4.21 0.71 -4.06
C ILE A 10 4.42 0.73 -5.57
N GLY A 11 3.34 0.58 -6.32
CA GLY A 11 3.36 0.59 -7.77
C GLY A 11 3.76 1.96 -8.35
N ASP A 12 4.21 1.95 -9.61
CA ASP A 12 4.52 3.18 -10.35
C ASP A 12 3.33 4.16 -10.34
N LYS A 13 3.61 5.46 -10.19
CA LYS A 13 2.59 6.53 -10.05
C LYS A 13 1.57 6.31 -8.92
N ALA A 14 1.78 5.37 -8.00
CA ALA A 14 0.93 5.25 -6.83
C ALA A 14 1.26 6.39 -5.85
N GLN A 15 0.23 6.85 -5.13
CA GLN A 15 0.31 7.99 -4.25
C GLN A 15 -0.26 7.61 -2.89
N THR A 16 0.43 8.02 -1.82
CA THR A 16 -0.02 7.80 -0.43
C THR A 16 -0.41 9.12 0.19
N GLY A 17 -1.62 9.20 0.73
CA GLY A 17 -2.09 10.31 1.53
C GLY A 17 -1.29 10.45 2.83
N CYS A 18 -1.36 11.62 3.47
CA CYS A 18 -0.70 11.82 4.77
C CYS A 18 -1.25 10.84 5.82
N ASN A 19 -0.37 10.40 6.72
CA ASN A 19 -0.72 9.50 7.83
C ASN A 19 -1.32 8.15 7.39
N SER A 20 -1.08 7.75 6.13
CA SER A 20 -1.41 6.41 5.69
C SER A 20 -0.49 5.36 6.30
N VAL A 21 -1.06 4.23 6.72
CA VAL A 21 -0.30 3.09 7.24
C VAL A 21 -0.31 1.97 6.20
N THR A 22 0.85 1.36 5.94
CA THR A 22 0.94 0.17 5.09
C THR A 22 1.41 -1.01 5.91
N SER A 23 0.59 -2.06 5.99
CA SER A 23 0.95 -3.27 6.74
C SER A 23 2.05 -4.05 6.00
N PRO A 24 2.97 -4.72 6.71
CA PRO A 24 3.92 -5.67 6.12
C PRO A 24 3.21 -6.65 5.17
N GLY A 25 3.57 -6.68 3.88
CA GLY A 25 2.88 -7.51 2.89
C GLY A 25 1.91 -6.76 1.98
N THR A 26 1.73 -5.45 2.19
CA THR A 26 0.87 -4.62 1.32
C THR A 26 1.47 -4.51 -0.08
N VAL A 27 0.66 -4.65 -1.12
CA VAL A 27 1.05 -4.37 -2.50
C VAL A 27 0.03 -3.42 -3.13
N ILE A 28 0.44 -2.18 -3.41
CA ILE A 28 -0.38 -1.15 -4.03
C ILE A 28 -0.14 -1.16 -5.54
N ALA A 29 -1.21 -1.27 -6.34
CA ALA A 29 -1.12 -1.28 -7.79
C ALA A 29 -0.66 0.08 -8.38
N ARG A 30 -0.19 0.02 -9.63
CA ARG A 30 0.23 1.20 -10.40
C ARG A 30 -0.91 2.20 -10.55
N GLY A 31 -0.64 3.47 -10.25
CA GLY A 31 -1.60 4.57 -10.41
C GLY A 31 -2.72 4.58 -9.36
N SER A 32 -2.59 3.81 -8.27
CA SER A 32 -3.54 3.81 -7.16
C SER A 32 -3.23 4.92 -6.16
N PHE A 33 -4.28 5.52 -5.60
CA PHE A 33 -4.19 6.53 -4.55
C PHE A 33 -4.71 5.97 -3.23
N LEU A 34 -3.86 5.94 -2.22
CA LEU A 34 -4.23 5.53 -0.88
C LEU A 34 -4.64 6.77 -0.07
N MET A 35 -5.85 6.76 0.49
CA MET A 35 -6.44 7.92 1.14
C MET A 35 -5.71 8.27 2.45
N PRO A 36 -5.62 9.57 2.78
CA PRO A 36 -5.06 10.01 4.06
C PRO A 36 -5.74 9.29 5.24
N ASN A 37 -4.95 8.97 6.26
CA ASN A 37 -5.43 8.29 7.46
C ASN A 37 -6.05 6.89 7.23
N THR A 38 -5.85 6.27 6.06
CA THR A 38 -6.28 4.89 5.79
C THR A 38 -5.16 3.89 6.05
N THR A 39 -5.54 2.68 6.48
CA THR A 39 -4.62 1.57 6.73
C THR A 39 -4.74 0.51 5.64
N ALA A 40 -3.65 0.29 4.91
CA ALA A 40 -3.55 -0.75 3.89
C ALA A 40 -3.35 -2.13 4.56
N PRO A 41 -4.19 -3.13 4.24
CA PRO A 41 -3.98 -4.49 4.70
C PRO A 41 -2.83 -5.16 3.95
N SER A 42 -2.31 -6.24 4.53
CA SER A 42 -1.31 -7.13 3.93
C SER A 42 -1.88 -7.95 2.76
N ALA A 43 -2.22 -7.28 1.67
CA ALA A 43 -2.83 -7.88 0.48
C ALA A 43 -2.47 -7.09 -0.79
N PHE A 44 -2.87 -7.63 -1.94
CA PHE A 44 -2.80 -6.94 -3.23
C PHE A 44 -4.00 -6.01 -3.44
N LEU A 45 -3.74 -4.71 -3.48
CA LEU A 45 -4.72 -3.65 -3.64
C LEU A 45 -4.68 -3.14 -5.08
N SER A 46 -5.59 -3.65 -5.93
CA SER A 46 -5.71 -3.24 -7.34
C SER A 46 -6.59 -2.01 -7.56
N GLU A 47 -7.28 -1.56 -6.52
CA GLU A 47 -8.23 -0.47 -6.61
C GLU A 47 -7.51 0.86 -6.84
N ARG A 48 -8.08 1.71 -7.70
CA ARG A 48 -7.49 2.99 -8.08
C ARG A 48 -7.55 4.02 -6.95
N ARG A 49 -8.48 3.87 -6.00
CA ARG A 49 -8.60 4.68 -4.79
C ARG A 49 -8.82 3.73 -3.62
N ILE A 50 -7.87 3.68 -2.70
CA ILE A 50 -7.89 2.79 -1.53
C ILE A 50 -8.20 3.67 -0.34
N GLY A 51 -9.43 3.60 0.20
CA GLY A 51 -9.91 4.55 1.20
C GLY A 51 -11.07 4.00 2.00
#